data_AF-A0A9P8FM63-F1
#
_entry.id   AF-A0A9P8FM63-F1
#
_cell.length_a   1.000
_cell.length_b   1.000
_cell.length_c   1.000
_cell.angle_alpha   90.00
_cell.angle_beta   90.00
_cell.angle_gamma   90.00
#
_symmetry.space_group_name_H-M   'P 1'
#
loop_
_entity.id
_entity.type
_entity.pdbx_description
1 polymer ?
#
loop_
_entity_poly.entity_id
_entity_poly.type
_entity_poly.pdbx_seq_one_letter_code
_entity_poly.pdbx_strand_id
1 'polypeptide(L)'
;MAAEQRKLLEQLMGEQLLAGPGASRAPQLSITDPKVCRSYLVGTCPHDLFTNTKQDLGLCPKTHSEALKSEYENADDHQKRKWGFEFDYMRDMQKYIDDCNRRIDSAQRRLEKTPDEIRQTNALLK
;
A
#
# COMPACT_ATOMS: atom_id res chain seq x y z
N MET A 1 -31.31 -5.27 -9.80
CA MET A 1 -31.04 -4.43 -10.99
C MET A 1 -30.95 -2.94 -10.65
N ALA A 2 -31.96 -2.32 -10.01
CA ALA A 2 -31.88 -0.89 -9.64
C ALA A 2 -30.80 -0.54 -8.59
N ALA A 3 -30.53 -1.43 -7.63
CA ALA A 3 -29.50 -1.22 -6.60
C ALA A 3 -28.06 -1.24 -7.15
N GLU A 4 -27.81 -2.07 -8.18
CA GLU A 4 -26.50 -2.18 -8.83
C GLU A 4 -26.18 -0.95 -9.67
N GLN A 5 -27.17 -0.45 -10.42
CA GLN A 5 -27.03 0.82 -11.15
C GLN A 5 -26.82 2.00 -10.22
N ARG A 6 -27.45 2.00 -9.04
CA ARG A 6 -27.29 3.05 -8.03
C ARG A 6 -25.88 3.09 -7.46
N LYS A 7 -25.32 1.92 -7.15
CA LYS A 7 -23.94 1.77 -6.65
C LYS A 7 -22.91 2.20 -7.71
N LEU A 8 -23.15 1.89 -8.98
CA LEU A 8 -22.31 2.34 -10.09
C LEU A 8 -22.39 3.87 -10.29
N LEU A 9 -23.57 4.46 -10.11
CA LEU A 9 -23.78 5.92 -10.16
C LEU A 9 -23.09 6.65 -9.00
N GLU A 10 -23.14 6.09 -7.79
CA GLU A 10 -22.43 6.60 -6.61
C GLU A 10 -20.90 6.58 -6.83
N GLN A 11 -20.40 5.53 -7.47
CA GLN A 11 -18.98 5.38 -7.80
C GLN A 11 -18.53 6.32 -8.94
N LEU A 12 -19.43 6.69 -9.86
CA LEU A 12 -19.16 7.59 -11.00
C LEU A 12 -19.32 9.07 -10.68
N MET A 13 -20.25 9.44 -9.78
CA MET A 13 -20.50 10.84 -9.41
C MET A 13 -19.71 11.31 -8.19
N GLY A 14 -18.93 10.40 -7.58
CA GLY A 14 -18.25 10.64 -6.33
C GLY A 14 -19.25 10.81 -5.18
N GLU A 15 -18.92 10.23 -4.02
CA GLU A 15 -19.67 10.36 -2.76
C GLU A 15 -19.99 11.83 -2.39
N GLN A 16 -19.29 12.79 -3.00
CA GLN A 16 -19.35 14.21 -2.73
C GLN A 16 -20.63 14.91 -3.22
N LEU A 17 -21.32 14.38 -4.23
CA LEU A 17 -22.48 15.05 -4.86
C LEU A 17 -23.85 14.63 -4.32
N LEU A 18 -23.95 13.50 -3.60
CA LEU A 18 -25.23 12.99 -3.08
C LEU A 18 -25.52 13.36 -1.61
N ALA A 19 -24.58 14.06 -0.97
CA ALA A 19 -24.72 14.62 0.36
C ALA A 19 -25.67 15.84 0.32
N GLY A 20 -26.95 15.62 0.63
CA GLY A 20 -27.94 16.69 0.83
C GLY A 20 -27.46 17.78 1.80
N PRO A 21 -28.09 18.97 1.81
CA PRO A 21 -27.63 20.13 2.57
C PRO A 21 -27.73 19.83 4.08
N GLY A 22 -26.64 19.32 4.67
CA GLY A 22 -26.60 18.87 6.06
C GLY A 22 -25.85 17.56 6.30
N ALA A 23 -25.45 16.81 5.26
CA ALA A 23 -24.50 15.72 5.44
C ALA A 23 -23.14 16.32 5.81
N SER A 24 -22.74 16.10 7.06
CA SER A 24 -21.46 16.49 7.63
C SER A 24 -20.34 16.15 6.66
N ARG A 25 -19.77 17.19 6.03
CA ARG A 25 -18.54 17.05 5.26
C ARG A 25 -17.57 16.27 6.14
N ALA A 26 -17.08 15.12 5.66
CA ALA A 26 -15.98 14.46 6.33
C ALA A 26 -14.91 15.54 6.62
N PRO A 27 -14.38 15.62 7.86
CA PRO A 27 -13.45 16.68 8.20
C PRO A 27 -12.32 16.68 7.17
N GLN A 28 -12.13 17.82 6.49
CA GLN A 28 -11.08 17.98 5.50
C GLN A 28 -9.75 17.85 6.25
N LEU A 29 -9.16 16.65 6.22
CA LEU A 29 -7.89 16.37 6.87
C LEU A 29 -6.81 17.18 6.18
N SER A 30 -5.92 17.80 6.95
CA SER A 30 -4.75 18.44 6.38
C SER A 30 -3.79 17.37 5.85
N ILE A 31 -3.05 17.70 4.79
CA ILE A 31 -2.03 16.80 4.21
C ILE A 31 -0.96 16.36 5.23
N THR A 32 -0.74 17.16 6.27
CA THR A 32 0.20 16.91 7.37
C THR A 32 -0.36 16.06 8.51
N ASP A 33 -1.65 15.72 8.47
CA ASP A 33 -2.29 14.94 9.55
C ASP A 33 -1.67 13.53 9.63
N PRO A 34 -1.28 13.05 10.82
CA PRO A 34 -0.67 11.73 10.99
C PRO A 34 -1.56 10.56 10.56
N LYS A 35 -2.88 10.76 10.48
CA LYS A 35 -3.85 9.77 10.00
C LYS A 35 -3.77 9.57 8.49
N VAL A 36 -3.21 10.51 7.74
CA VAL A 36 -3.10 10.41 6.28
C VAL A 36 -1.95 9.49 5.89
N CYS A 37 -2.20 8.61 4.92
CA CYS A 37 -1.21 7.67 4.44
C CYS A 37 -0.16 8.35 3.56
N ARG A 38 0.99 8.69 4.15
CA ARG A 38 2.13 9.27 3.42
C ARG A 38 2.59 8.40 2.24
N SER A 39 2.57 7.07 2.42
CA SER A 39 2.94 6.13 1.35
C SER A 39 1.99 6.17 0.16
N TYR A 40 0.71 6.47 0.39
CA TYR A 40 -0.27 6.69 -0.67
C TYR A 40 -0.12 8.07 -1.35
N LEU A 41 0.26 9.10 -0.59
CA LEU A 41 0.48 10.45 -1.13
C LEU A 41 1.70 10.50 -2.06
N VAL A 42 2.81 9.92 -1.63
CA VAL A 42 4.09 9.97 -2.38
C VAL A 42 4.11 8.99 -3.54
N GLY A 43 3.48 7.82 -3.37
CA GLY A 43 3.51 6.75 -4.38
C GLY A 43 2.34 5.81 -4.23
N THR A 44 2.65 4.54 -4.00
CA THR A 44 1.65 3.47 -3.84
C THR A 44 1.76 2.87 -2.46
N CYS A 45 0.63 2.80 -1.74
CA CYS A 45 0.58 2.14 -0.45
C CYS A 45 0.64 0.61 -0.63
N PRO A 46 1.53 -0.11 0.08
CA PRO A 46 1.63 -1.57 0.01
C PRO A 46 0.33 -2.29 0.36
N HIS A 47 -0.45 -1.75 1.30
CA HIS A 47 -1.74 -2.33 1.69
C HIS A 47 -2.71 -2.39 0.51
N ASP A 48 -2.74 -1.34 -0.31
CA ASP A 48 -3.60 -1.27 -1.49
C ASP A 48 -3.09 -2.20 -2.61
N LEU A 49 -1.77 -2.20 -2.83
CA LEU A 49 -1.11 -3.01 -3.86
C LEU A 49 -1.30 -4.52 -3.64
N PHE A 50 -1.26 -4.98 -2.39
CA PHE A 50 -1.36 -6.40 -2.05
C PHE A 50 -2.77 -6.86 -1.67
N THR A 51 -3.78 -5.98 -1.76
CA THR A 51 -5.19 -6.35 -1.52
C THR A 51 -5.58 -7.53 -2.41
N ASN A 52 -6.28 -8.53 -1.85
CA ASN A 52 -6.71 -9.75 -2.57
C ASN A 52 -5.58 -10.65 -3.09
N THR A 53 -4.34 -10.45 -2.63
CA THR A 53 -3.23 -11.37 -2.93
C THR A 53 -3.01 -12.36 -1.79
N LYS A 54 -2.18 -13.39 -2.03
CA LYS A 54 -1.75 -14.29 -0.94
C LYS A 54 -0.92 -13.58 0.16
N GLN A 55 -0.45 -12.36 -0.11
CA GLN A 55 0.34 -11.55 0.81
C GLN A 55 -0.44 -10.32 1.30
N ASP A 56 -1.78 -10.43 1.35
CA ASP A 56 -2.65 -9.35 1.80
C ASP A 56 -2.25 -8.86 3.20
N LEU A 57 -1.99 -7.55 3.30
CA LEU A 57 -1.63 -6.87 4.54
C LEU A 57 -2.88 -6.36 5.29
N GLY A 58 -4.06 -6.50 4.69
CA GLY A 58 -5.32 -5.97 5.17
C GLY A 58 -5.54 -4.51 4.76
N LEU A 59 -6.65 -3.95 5.25
CA LEU A 59 -7.01 -2.55 5.02
C LEU A 59 -5.94 -1.63 5.61
N CYS A 60 -5.59 -0.56 4.87
CA CYS A 60 -4.64 0.41 5.38
C CYS A 60 -5.16 1.06 6.68
N PRO A 61 -4.36 1.12 7.76
CA PRO A 61 -4.75 1.78 9.00
C PRO A 61 -4.80 3.32 8.87
N LYS A 62 -4.34 3.85 7.74
CA LYS A 62 -4.28 5.28 7.43
C LYS A 62 -5.27 5.63 6.32
N THR A 63 -5.71 6.88 6.30
CA THR A 63 -6.66 7.38 5.30
C THR A 63 -5.96 7.61 3.96
N HIS A 64 -6.51 7.01 2.90
CA HIS A 64 -6.16 7.29 1.51
C HIS A 64 -7.14 8.33 0.98
N SER A 65 -6.64 9.44 0.44
CA SER A 65 -7.46 10.50 -0.15
C SER A 65 -6.82 10.95 -1.46
N GLU A 66 -7.56 10.79 -2.56
CA GLU A 66 -7.11 11.21 -3.89
C GLU A 66 -6.92 12.73 -3.96
N ALA A 67 -7.78 13.50 -3.30
CA ALA A 67 -7.65 14.96 -3.25
C ALA A 67 -6.31 15.40 -2.64
N LEU A 68 -5.90 14.78 -1.52
CA LEU A 68 -4.61 15.07 -0.88
C LEU A 68 -3.43 14.57 -1.71
N LYS A 69 -3.60 13.47 -2.47
CA LYS A 69 -2.58 12.97 -3.38
C LYS A 69 -2.34 13.96 -4.52
N SER A 70 -3.41 14.46 -5.14
CA SER A 70 -3.30 15.52 -6.16
C SER A 70 -2.72 16.81 -5.58
N GLU A 71 -3.03 17.18 -4.34
CA GLU A 71 -2.40 18.32 -3.66
C GLU A 71 -0.88 18.10 -3.52
N TYR A 72 -0.45 16.90 -3.11
CA TYR A 72 0.97 16.56 -3.02
C TYR A 72 1.67 16.61 -4.39
N GLU A 73 1.07 16.01 -5.41
CA GLU A 73 1.65 15.94 -6.76
C GLU A 73 1.87 17.33 -7.36
N ASN A 74 0.89 18.23 -7.18
CA ASN A 74 0.93 19.61 -7.67
C ASN A 74 1.78 20.56 -6.81
N ALA A 75 2.25 20.13 -5.64
CA ALA A 75 3.10 20.98 -4.79
C ALA A 75 4.52 21.14 -5.35
N ASP A 76 5.10 22.30 -5.12
CA ASP A 76 6.50 22.60 -5.48
C ASP A 76 7.49 21.70 -4.73
N ASP A 77 8.66 21.46 -5.32
CA ASP A 77 9.72 20.64 -4.73
C ASP A 77 10.19 21.15 -3.36
N HIS A 78 10.20 22.47 -3.16
CA HIS A 78 10.55 23.05 -1.86
C HIS A 78 9.51 22.66 -0.79
N GLN A 79 8.23 22.63 -1.14
CA GLN A 79 7.15 22.25 -0.23
C GLN A 79 7.18 20.75 0.05
N LYS A 80 7.42 19.92 -0.97
CA LYS A 80 7.62 18.46 -0.81
C LYS A 80 8.78 18.14 0.14
N ARG A 81 9.90 18.84 -0.03
CA ARG A 81 11.06 18.74 0.88
C ARG A 81 10.74 19.20 2.30
N LYS A 82 9.95 20.27 2.46
CA LYS A 82 9.53 20.76 3.78
C LYS A 82 8.64 19.75 4.51
N TRP A 83 7.76 19.05 3.79
CA TRP A 83 6.94 17.99 4.38
C TRP A 83 7.74 16.72 4.69
N GLY A 84 8.76 16.40 3.89
CA GLY A 84 9.65 15.27 4.13
C GLY A 84 8.96 13.90 3.97
N PHE A 85 7.82 13.84 3.27
CA PHE A 85 7.04 12.61 3.13
C PHE A 85 7.79 11.52 2.36
N GLU A 86 8.69 11.88 1.44
CA GLU A 86 9.53 10.93 0.69
C GLU A 86 10.44 10.12 1.61
N PHE A 87 11.01 10.76 2.63
CA PHE A 87 11.88 10.07 3.59
C PHE A 87 11.08 9.07 4.44
N ASP A 88 9.90 9.48 4.90
CA ASP A 88 8.97 8.62 5.61
C ASP A 88 8.54 7.42 4.73
N TYR A 89 8.27 7.67 3.45
CA TYR A 89 7.91 6.65 2.47
C TYR A 89 9.05 5.65 2.27
N MET A 90 10.28 6.11 2.01
CA MET A 90 11.44 5.23 1.84
C MET A 90 11.69 4.37 3.09
N ARG A 91 11.58 4.97 4.28
CA ARG A 91 11.72 4.24 5.55
C ARG A 91 10.65 3.17 5.71
N ASP A 92 9.41 3.45 5.30
CA ASP A 92 8.32 2.48 5.35
C ASP A 92 8.54 1.35 4.34
N MET A 93 8.93 1.68 3.11
CA MET A 93 9.23 0.68 2.06
C MET A 93 10.38 -0.25 2.46
N GLN A 94 11.42 0.27 3.11
CA GLN A 94 12.55 -0.53 3.55
C GLN A 94 12.12 -1.67 4.48
N LYS A 95 11.14 -1.44 5.36
CA LYS A 95 10.62 -2.49 6.25
C LYS A 95 10.00 -3.65 5.48
N TYR A 96 9.17 -3.33 4.48
CA TYR A 96 8.55 -4.37 3.64
C TYR A 96 9.59 -5.11 2.79
N ILE A 97 10.62 -4.41 2.30
CA ILE A 97 11.73 -5.02 1.57
C ILE A 97 12.49 -6.00 2.47
N ASP A 98 12.80 -5.59 3.70
CA ASP A 98 13.52 -6.45 4.66
C ASP A 98 12.70 -7.69 5.04
N ASP A 99 11.39 -7.56 5.22
CA ASP A 99 10.49 -8.69 5.47
C ASP A 99 10.41 -9.64 4.25
N CYS A 100 10.39 -9.10 3.04
CA CYS A 100 10.47 -9.88 1.81
C CYS A 100 11.80 -10.65 1.72
N ASN A 101 12.93 -9.98 1.98
CA ASN A 101 14.25 -10.61 1.97
C ASN A 101 14.33 -11.76 2.98
N ARG A 102 13.85 -11.55 4.21
CA ARG A 102 13.80 -12.61 5.24
C ARG A 102 12.99 -13.83 4.80
N ARG A 103 11.87 -13.61 4.10
CA ARG A 103 11.04 -14.69 3.56
C ARG A 103 11.73 -15.43 2.42
N ILE A 104 12.43 -14.70 1.55
CA ILE A 104 13.25 -15.27 0.47
C ILE A 104 14.35 -16.15 1.07
N ASP A 105 15.12 -15.65 2.04
CA ASP A 105 16.19 -16.40 2.70
C ASP A 105 15.65 -17.68 3.37
N SER A 106 14.51 -17.57 4.04
CA SER A 106 13.85 -18.72 4.67
C SER A 106 13.37 -19.75 3.64
N ALA A 107 12.90 -19.30 2.48
CA ALA A 107 12.50 -20.19 1.39
C ALA A 107 13.71 -20.85 0.72
N GLN A 108 14.79 -20.10 0.49
CA GLN A 108 16.04 -20.62 -0.05
C GLN A 108 16.64 -21.70 0.85
N ARG A 109 16.71 -21.47 2.16
CA ARG A 109 17.16 -22.49 3.13
C ARG A 109 16.34 -23.78 3.12
N ARG A 110 15.05 -23.72 2.77
CA ARG A 110 14.22 -24.93 2.59
C ARG A 110 14.48 -25.66 1.28
N LEU A 111 14.98 -24.95 0.27
CA LEU A 111 15.33 -25.50 -1.04
C LEU A 111 16.76 -26.02 -1.09
N GLU A 112 17.64 -25.54 -0.21
CA GLU A 112 18.98 -26.08 -0.02
C GLU A 112 18.88 -27.56 0.35
N LYS A 113 19.36 -28.41 -0.57
CA LYS A 113 19.43 -29.85 -0.33
C LYS A 113 20.28 -30.11 0.89
N THR A 114 19.78 -30.94 1.79
CA THR A 114 20.56 -31.36 2.95
C THR A 114 21.84 -32.08 2.46
N PRO A 115 22.93 -32.04 3.24
CA PRO A 115 24.17 -32.74 2.90
C PRO A 115 23.96 -34.23 2.62
N ASP A 116 22.93 -34.83 3.22
CA ASP A 116 22.58 -36.24 3.06
C ASP A 116 21.81 -36.49 1.76
N GLU A 117 20.92 -35.59 1.35
CA GLU A 117 20.26 -35.63 0.03
C GLU A 117 21.27 -35.40 -1.11
N ILE A 118 22.27 -34.53 -0.90
CA ILE A 118 23.38 -34.34 -1.85
C ILE A 118 24.21 -35.62 -1.96
N ARG A 119 24.54 -36.25 -0.82
CA ARG A 119 25.27 -37.53 -0.80
C ARG A 119 24.50 -38.67 -1.48
N GLN A 120 23.20 -38.80 -1.23
CA GLN A 120 22.34 -39.79 -1.92
C GLN A 120 22.25 -39.51 -3.42
N THR A 121 22.06 -38.25 -3.83
CA THR A 121 22.02 -37.87 -5.25
C THR A 121 23.34 -38.24 -5.94
N ASN A 122 24.48 -37.95 -5.33
CA ASN A 122 25.80 -38.27 -5.88
C ASN A 122 26.10 -39.78 -5.92
N ALA A 123 25.53 -40.56 -5.00
CA ALA A 123 25.67 -42.02 -5.00
C ALA A 123 24.83 -42.68 -6.11
N LEU A 124 23.67 -42.10 -6.46
CA LEU A 124 22.79 -42.57 -7.53
C LEU A 124 23.27 -42.19 -8.94
N LEU A 125 24.18 -41.21 -9.05
CA LEU A 125 24.79 -40.75 -10.31
C LEU A 125 26.08 -41.49 -10.68
N LYS A 126 26.52 -42.46 -9.86
CA LYS A 126 27.63 -43.37 -10.15
C LYS A 126 27.10 -44.69 -10.72
#